data_AF-A0AAC8Z176-F1
#
_entry.id   AF-A0AAC8Z176-F1
#
_cell.length_a   1.000
_cell.length_b   1.000
_cell.length_c   1.000
_cell.angle_alpha   90.00
_cell.angle_beta   90.00
_cell.angle_gamma   90.00
#
_symmetry.space_group_name_H-M   'P 1'
#
loop_
_entity.id
_entity.type
_entity.pdbx_description
1 polymer ?
#
loop_
_entity_poly.entity_id
_entity_poly.type
_entity_poly.pdbx_seq_one_letter_code
_entity_poly.pdbx_strand_id
1 'polypeptide(L)'
;MITDIETARDKLADAIWWLKGFAAARPASIDEGAGEHLRLESQLNDVRIFLTHINNASVRRMGDETAVILSFAEFERLVDAVRVPRQSEVKVARQVIEDVLAQYRAEDLAARRGDEIPF
;
A
#
# COMPACT_ATOMS: atom_id res chain seq x y z
N MET A 1 2.26 17.58 -8.43
CA MET A 1 1.47 17.37 -7.19
C MET A 1 0.93 15.96 -7.28
N ILE A 2 1.22 15.11 -6.29
CA ILE A 2 0.70 13.74 -6.25
C ILE A 2 -0.72 13.84 -5.71
N THR A 3 -1.72 13.46 -6.51
CA THR A 3 -3.14 13.63 -6.19
C THR A 3 -3.82 12.32 -5.79
N ASP A 4 -3.22 11.18 -6.11
CA ASP A 4 -3.76 9.85 -5.89
C ASP A 4 -2.63 8.80 -5.85
N ILE A 5 -2.96 7.60 -5.37
CA ILE A 5 -2.03 6.47 -5.19
C ILE A 5 -1.47 5.97 -6.53
N GLU A 6 -2.22 6.05 -7.63
CA GLU A 6 -1.76 5.61 -8.95
C GLU A 6 -0.63 6.52 -9.44
N THR A 7 -0.82 7.84 -9.34
CA THR A 7 0.19 8.84 -9.65
C THR A 7 1.44 8.68 -8.78
N ALA A 8 1.28 8.32 -7.49
CA ALA A 8 2.40 8.02 -6.61
C ALA A 8 3.21 6.80 -7.09
N ARG A 9 2.52 5.71 -7.48
CA ARG A 9 3.14 4.48 -8.00
C ARG A 9 3.89 4.73 -9.30
N ASP A 10 3.32 5.51 -10.21
CA ASP A 10 3.97 5.86 -11.48
C ASP A 10 5.24 6.67 -11.25
N LYS A 11 5.20 7.67 -10.36
CA LYS A 11 6.39 8.46 -10.02
C LYS A 11 7.47 7.65 -9.31
N LEU A 12 7.10 6.68 -8.49
CA LEU A 12 8.03 5.71 -7.90
C LEU A 12 8.64 4.80 -8.96
N ALA A 13 7.85 4.32 -9.92
CA ALA A 13 8.35 3.51 -11.03
C ALA A 13 9.35 4.28 -11.90
N ASP A 14 9.05 5.54 -12.23
CA ASP A 14 9.96 6.44 -12.95
C ASP A 14 11.29 6.63 -12.19
N ALA A 15 11.23 6.85 -10.88
CA ALA A 15 12.41 7.03 -10.03
C ALA A 15 13.29 5.78 -9.98
N ILE A 16 12.68 4.59 -9.82
CA ILE A 16 13.38 3.30 -9.85
C ILE A 16 14.04 3.10 -11.22
N TRP A 17 13.32 3.37 -12.31
CA TRP A 17 13.85 3.24 -13.66
C TRP A 17 15.05 4.16 -13.90
N TRP A 18 14.96 5.41 -13.45
CA TRP A 18 16.05 6.38 -13.55
C TRP A 18 17.31 5.92 -12.77
N LEU A 19 17.14 5.40 -11.56
CA LEU A 19 18.26 4.86 -10.76
C LEU A 19 18.96 3.67 -11.44
N LYS A 20 18.18 2.75 -12.02
CA LYS A 20 18.72 1.64 -12.82
C LYS A 20 19.52 2.14 -14.03
N GLY A 21 19.00 3.17 -14.72
CA GLY A 21 19.69 3.82 -15.82
C GLY A 21 21.01 4.47 -15.39
N PHE A 22 21.02 5.14 -14.24
CA PHE A 22 22.22 5.78 -13.69
C PHE A 22 23.28 4.76 -13.23
N ALA A 23 22.84 3.64 -12.66
CA ALA A 23 23.73 2.51 -12.32
C ALA A 23 24.36 1.90 -13.57
N ALA A 24 23.59 1.71 -14.64
CA ALA A 24 24.08 1.12 -15.90
C ALA A 24 25.03 2.04 -16.69
N ALA A 25 24.88 3.36 -16.57
CA ALA A 25 25.71 4.34 -17.28
C ALA A 25 27.01 4.70 -16.55
N ARG A 26 27.26 4.15 -15.35
CA ARG A 26 28.39 4.56 -14.50
C ARG A 26 29.70 3.86 -14.93
N PRO A 27 30.81 4.60 -15.15
CA PRO A 27 32.11 4.00 -15.42
C PRO A 27 32.64 3.28 -14.16
N ALA A 28 33.25 2.11 -14.36
CA ALA A 28 33.70 1.19 -13.31
C ALA A 28 34.78 1.74 -12.34
N SER A 29 35.24 2.98 -12.52
CA SER A 29 36.33 3.60 -11.76
C SER A 29 35.88 4.46 -10.57
N ILE A 30 34.58 4.62 -10.32
CA ILE A 30 34.04 5.51 -9.27
C ILE A 30 33.32 4.66 -8.21
N ASP A 31 34.08 4.08 -7.29
CA ASP A 31 33.58 3.19 -6.23
C ASP A 31 32.97 3.93 -5.02
N GLU A 32 33.28 5.22 -4.81
CA GLU A 32 32.94 5.92 -3.56
C GLU A 32 31.45 6.24 -3.35
N GLY A 33 30.60 6.08 -4.38
CA GLY A 33 29.16 6.32 -4.29
C GLY A 33 28.29 5.13 -4.73
N ALA A 34 28.87 3.93 -4.81
CA ALA A 34 28.21 2.78 -5.39
C ALA A 34 27.15 2.14 -4.47
N GLY A 35 27.27 2.27 -3.16
CA GLY A 35 26.30 1.70 -2.23
C GLY A 35 25.00 2.50 -2.10
N GLU A 36 25.07 3.83 -2.21
CA GLU A 36 23.92 4.69 -1.89
C GLU A 36 22.79 4.57 -2.90
N HIS A 37 23.10 4.46 -4.19
CA HIS A 37 22.09 4.34 -5.23
C HIS A 37 21.37 2.98 -5.20
N LEU A 38 22.08 1.89 -4.91
CA LEU A 38 21.48 0.56 -4.70
C LEU A 38 20.59 0.54 -3.45
N ARG A 39 21.01 1.22 -2.37
CA ARG A 39 20.20 1.37 -1.16
C ARG A 39 18.92 2.16 -1.43
N LEU A 40 19.03 3.28 -2.14
CA LEU A 40 17.88 4.10 -2.55
C LEU A 40 16.92 3.32 -3.47
N GLU A 41 17.45 2.54 -4.41
CA GLU A 41 16.64 1.68 -5.28
C GLU A 41 15.85 0.65 -4.48
N SER A 42 16.52 -0.05 -3.54
CA SER A 42 15.87 -1.01 -2.65
C SER A 42 14.74 -0.35 -1.85
N GLN A 43 15.02 0.79 -1.22
CA GLN A 43 14.02 1.52 -0.44
C GLN A 43 12.82 1.98 -1.28
N LEU A 44 13.04 2.47 -2.50
CA LEU A 44 11.94 2.84 -3.40
C LEU A 44 11.16 1.62 -3.87
N ASN A 45 11.81 0.47 -4.05
CA ASN A 45 11.13 -0.77 -4.40
C ASN A 45 10.25 -1.29 -3.24
N ASP A 46 10.73 -1.21 -2.00
CA ASP A 46 9.96 -1.56 -0.80
C ASP A 46 8.70 -0.67 -0.70
N VAL A 47 8.86 0.65 -0.86
CA VAL A 47 7.74 1.60 -0.89
C VAL A 47 6.76 1.28 -2.02
N ARG A 48 7.24 0.93 -3.21
CA ARG A 48 6.36 0.55 -4.34
C ARG A 48 5.55 -0.71 -4.03
N ILE A 49 6.17 -1.70 -3.40
CA ILE A 49 5.50 -2.94 -2.99
C ILE A 49 4.43 -2.61 -1.95
N PHE A 50 4.77 -1.83 -0.93
CA PHE A 50 3.82 -1.38 0.09
C PHE A 50 2.61 -0.62 -0.49
N LEU A 51 2.85 0.37 -1.37
CA LEU A 51 1.75 1.10 -2.04
C LEU A 51 0.87 0.18 -2.90
N THR A 52 1.46 -0.86 -3.50
CA THR A 52 0.68 -1.88 -4.23
C THR A 52 -0.18 -2.70 -3.28
N HIS A 53 0.33 -3.03 -2.09
CA HIS A 53 -0.44 -3.72 -1.06
C HIS A 53 -1.61 -2.89 -0.55
N ILE A 54 -1.41 -1.59 -0.33
CA ILE A 54 -2.48 -0.63 0.02
C ILE A 54 -3.53 -0.55 -1.08
N ASN A 55 -3.10 -0.35 -2.34
CA ASN A 55 -4.01 -0.19 -3.48
C ASN A 55 -4.94 -1.40 -3.65
N ASN A 56 -4.43 -2.59 -3.39
CA ASN A 56 -5.18 -3.84 -3.50
C ASN A 56 -5.90 -4.21 -2.19
N ALA A 57 -5.79 -3.38 -1.15
CA ALA A 57 -6.28 -3.61 0.21
C ALA A 57 -5.87 -4.99 0.77
N SER A 58 -4.66 -5.44 0.41
CA SER A 58 -4.07 -6.68 0.92
C SER A 58 -3.40 -6.53 2.28
N VAL A 59 -3.28 -5.29 2.74
CA VAL A 59 -2.99 -4.91 4.13
C VAL A 59 -4.16 -4.02 4.56
N ARG A 60 -4.74 -4.31 5.73
CA ARG A 60 -5.88 -3.57 6.29
C ARG A 60 -5.45 -2.55 7.33
N ARG A 61 -4.41 -2.85 8.11
CA ARG A 61 -3.87 -1.97 9.15
C ARG A 61 -2.86 -0.99 8.55
N MET A 62 -3.06 0.31 8.76
CA MET A 62 -2.11 1.34 8.33
C MET A 62 -1.47 2.02 9.55
N GLY A 63 -0.18 1.77 9.77
CA GLY A 63 0.60 2.38 10.85
C GLY A 63 0.12 2.00 12.26
N ASP A 64 0.49 2.83 13.24
CA ASP A 64 0.03 2.71 14.64
C ASP A 64 -1.32 3.38 14.88
N GLU A 65 -1.77 4.18 13.91
CA GLU A 65 -3.08 4.81 13.93
C GLU A 65 -4.16 3.79 13.51
N THR A 66 -5.38 3.95 14.05
CA THR A 66 -6.50 3.03 13.88
C THR A 66 -7.17 3.18 12.49
N ALA A 67 -6.39 3.34 11.43
CA ALA A 67 -6.87 3.48 10.07
C ALA A 67 -7.02 2.09 9.42
N VAL A 68 -8.18 1.89 8.77
CA VAL A 68 -8.52 0.66 8.06
C VAL A 68 -8.52 0.92 6.56
N ILE A 69 -7.71 0.18 5.81
CA ILE A 69 -7.65 0.26 4.36
C ILE A 69 -8.79 -0.55 3.76
N LEU A 70 -9.58 0.12 2.91
CA LEU A 70 -10.63 -0.47 2.10
C LEU A 70 -10.17 -0.52 0.64
N SER A 71 -10.54 -1.59 -0.06
CA SER A 71 -10.52 -1.59 -1.51
C SER A 71 -11.60 -0.66 -2.03
N PHE A 72 -11.44 -0.21 -3.27
CA PHE A 72 -12.45 0.61 -3.93
C PHE A 72 -13.82 -0.09 -3.98
N ALA A 73 -13.85 -1.40 -4.24
CA ALA A 73 -15.09 -2.17 -4.28
C ALA A 73 -15.80 -2.22 -2.91
N GLU A 74 -15.06 -2.38 -1.82
CA GLU A 74 -15.63 -2.35 -0.46
C GLU A 74 -16.16 -0.96 -0.12
N PHE A 75 -15.40 0.09 -0.44
CA PHE A 75 -15.84 1.47 -0.25
C PHE A 75 -17.15 1.76 -0.99
N GLU A 76 -17.23 1.41 -2.27
CA GLU A 76 -18.45 1.58 -3.08
C GLU A 76 -19.66 0.86 -2.46
N ARG A 77 -19.48 -0.37 -1.96
CA ARG A 77 -20.56 -1.11 -1.28
C ARG A 77 -21.08 -0.40 -0.03
N LEU A 78 -20.20 0.23 0.75
CA LEU A 78 -20.60 1.01 1.92
C LEU A 78 -21.33 2.29 1.51
N VAL A 79 -20.84 2.98 0.48
CA VAL A 79 -21.46 4.19 -0.06
C VAL A 79 -22.85 3.89 -0.64
N ASP A 80 -23.00 2.80 -1.39
CA ASP A 80 -24.27 2.37 -1.97
C ASP A 80 -25.34 2.12 -0.90
N ALA A 81 -24.96 1.45 0.21
CA ALA A 81 -25.87 1.21 1.31
C ALA A 81 -26.32 2.49 2.03
N VAL A 82 -25.46 3.52 2.08
CA VAL A 82 -25.83 4.85 2.62
C VAL A 82 -26.72 5.61 1.65
N ARG A 83 -26.40 5.56 0.35
CA ARG A 83 -27.12 6.29 -0.71
C ARG A 83 -28.53 5.74 -0.93
N VAL A 84 -28.68 4.41 -0.92
CA VAL A 84 -29.94 3.71 -1.15
C VAL A 84 -30.09 2.62 -0.08
N PRO A 85 -30.63 2.95 1.11
CA PRO A 85 -30.67 2.05 2.27
C PRO A 85 -31.78 0.98 2.15
N ARG A 86 -31.69 0.15 1.11
CA ARG A 86 -32.50 -1.07 0.99
C ARG A 86 -31.95 -2.11 1.97
N GLN A 87 -32.83 -2.92 2.55
CA GLN A 87 -32.41 -3.99 3.48
C GLN A 87 -31.35 -4.92 2.87
N SER A 88 -31.43 -5.20 1.56
CA SER A 88 -30.44 -6.00 0.84
C SER A 88 -29.05 -5.35 0.84
N GLU A 89 -28.97 -4.06 0.51
CA GLU A 89 -27.69 -3.32 0.46
C GLU A 89 -27.09 -3.14 1.84
N VAL A 90 -27.91 -2.80 2.84
CA VAL A 90 -27.46 -2.68 4.23
C VAL A 90 -26.91 -4.01 4.75
N LYS A 91 -27.54 -5.14 4.41
CA LYS A 91 -27.03 -6.46 4.78
C LYS A 91 -25.68 -6.74 4.14
N VAL A 92 -25.51 -6.43 2.86
CA VAL A 92 -24.23 -6.61 2.15
C VAL A 92 -23.15 -5.73 2.76
N ALA A 93 -23.42 -4.44 2.99
CA ALA A 93 -22.47 -3.53 3.62
C ALA A 93 -22.07 -3.99 5.04
N ARG A 94 -23.02 -4.52 5.82
CA ARG A 94 -22.70 -5.07 7.14
C ARG A 94 -21.75 -6.26 7.06
N GLN A 95 -21.98 -7.17 6.11
CA GLN A 95 -21.08 -8.30 5.88
C GLN A 95 -19.68 -7.81 5.49
N VAL A 96 -19.58 -6.83 4.58
CA VAL A 96 -18.31 -6.23 4.18
C VAL A 96 -17.57 -5.64 5.38
N ILE A 97 -18.27 -4.91 6.26
CA ILE A 97 -17.67 -4.36 7.49
C ILE A 97 -17.15 -5.48 8.40
N GLU A 98 -17.93 -6.54 8.59
CA GLU A 98 -17.54 -7.67 9.44
C GLU A 98 -16.30 -8.39 8.90
N ASP A 99 -16.24 -8.63 7.59
CA ASP A 99 -15.12 -9.29 6.91
C ASP A 99 -13.84 -8.44 7.01
N VAL A 100 -13.94 -7.13 6.74
CA VAL A 100 -12.81 -6.19 6.85
C VAL A 100 -12.31 -6.10 8.28
N LEU A 101 -13.21 -6.00 9.27
CA LEU A 101 -12.83 -5.92 10.67
C LEU A 101 -12.18 -7.22 11.17
N ALA A 102 -12.62 -8.38 10.66
CA ALA A 102 -12.00 -9.65 10.99
C ALA A 102 -10.54 -9.70 10.50
N GLN A 103 -10.29 -9.27 9.26
CA GLN A 103 -8.94 -9.18 8.70
C GLN A 103 -8.06 -8.18 9.47
N TYR A 104 -8.58 -6.98 9.71
CA TYR A 104 -7.87 -5.96 10.50
C TYR A 104 -7.47 -6.47 11.89
N ARG A 105 -8.37 -7.17 12.60
CA ARG A 105 -8.06 -7.74 13.92
C ARG A 105 -7.00 -8.83 13.85
N ALA A 106 -7.01 -9.66 12.80
CA ALA A 106 -5.99 -10.68 12.60
C ALA A 106 -4.60 -10.04 12.40
N GLU A 107 -4.53 -8.98 11.57
CA GLU A 107 -3.31 -8.21 11.35
C GLU A 107 -2.84 -7.47 12.61
N ASP A 108 -3.75 -6.85 13.36
CA ASP A 108 -3.42 -6.16 14.62
C ASP A 108 -2.92 -7.13 15.70
N LEU A 109 -3.42 -8.37 15.72
CA LEU A 109 -2.89 -9.41 16.61
C LEU A 109 -1.52 -9.94 16.16
N ALA A 110 -1.24 -10.02 14.86
CA ALA A 110 0.09 -10.34 14.33
C ALA A 110 1.09 -9.23 14.69
N ALA A 111 0.71 -7.98 14.44
CA ALA A 111 1.46 -6.78 14.80
C ALA A 111 1.94 -6.77 16.26
N ARG A 112 1.01 -7.01 17.20
CA ARG A 112 1.30 -7.01 18.64
C ARG A 112 2.19 -8.17 19.08
N ARG A 113 2.27 -9.26 18.31
CA ARG A 113 3.16 -10.39 18.58
C ARG A 113 4.59 -10.16 18.10
N GLY A 114 4.84 -9.04 17.41
CA GLY A 114 6.15 -8.72 16.84
C GLY A 114 6.41 -9.40 15.50
N ASP A 115 5.37 -9.94 14.85
CA ASP A 115 5.48 -10.33 13.45
C ASP A 115 5.70 -9.04 12.63
N GLU A 116 6.77 -8.98 11.83
CA GLU A 116 7.06 -7.83 10.97
C GLU A 116 5.84 -7.52 10.11
N ILE A 117 5.27 -6.34 10.33
CA ILE A 117 4.28 -5.77 9.44
C ILE A 117 5.09 -5.11 8.33
N PRO A 118 4.89 -5.47 7.06
CA PRO A 118 5.63 -4.84 5.97
C PRO A 118 5.43 -3.32 6.02
N PHE A 119 6.55 -2.60 6.16
CA PHE A 119 6.62 -1.14 6.05
C PHE A 119 6.40 -0.71 4.59
#